data_AF-A0A0Q6FNH6-F1
#
_entry.id   AF-A0A0Q6FNH6-F1
#
_cell.length_a   1.000
_cell.length_b   1.000
_cell.length_c   1.000
_cell.angle_alpha   90.00
_cell.angle_beta   90.00
_cell.angle_gamma   90.00
#
_symmetry.space_group_name_H-M   'P 1'
#
loop_
_entity.id
_entity.type
_entity.pdbx_description
1 polymer ?
#
loop_
_entity_poly.entity_id
_entity_poly.type
_entity_poly.pdbx_seq_one_letter_code
_entity_poly.pdbx_strand_id
1 'polypeptide(L)'
;MLVEISANAFIWGRATPYGDPGDYWVKEKSIVFEGVGFIYDGGDLPASGILTSITISGTGLISDDNVIVPYPKLEFTGLAIDLSEMGDELLAALTGDIAPLYNYFLDLQWAYEGNDSPFNREDRFEGSNLDDIINGNGGDDWLYGLGGNDVLRLTNGRYNGHLFGGDGDDVLIVKGGDVNMLNGGPGADILIGGTSGIDYADYSDASSRVSVNLANPSLNSGDAAGDIFQSIEIIVGSAFDDFFQGDEQANEFVGGGGNDAFIGGAGGDTFIGDGQYSNQLIGFDIVSYSTATSGVIANLANPENNTGDARNDFYRSIEGLQGSYFSDELYGTNTANTIWGFDGDDIIKGYGGDDIMEGGKGNDRIDGGTEADTMTGGSGDDVYVVDNTGDKVTELASEGTDSIEASISYSLAGNHVENVYLTGSIAINGTGNSLDNVVKGNAGRNSLNGSGGSDKINGAGGADLLTGGTGPDQFIYSKLSDSTVDAAGRDTILDFAKGQDRINLSPIDANTKISGDQAFTFIGGAAYSNKAGELRYGVSGGQTVISGDVNGDGVTDFKIVLSGIIALGSADFVL
;
A
#
# COMPACT_ATOMS: atom_id res chain seq x y z
N MET A 1 -60.45 -29.74 -5.03
CA MET A 1 -58.99 -29.82 -5.18
C MET A 1 -58.40 -28.67 -4.41
N LEU A 2 -57.28 -28.91 -3.72
CA LEU A 2 -56.50 -27.87 -3.07
C LEU A 2 -55.34 -27.56 -4.04
N VAL A 3 -55.19 -26.31 -4.45
CA VAL A 3 -54.06 -25.87 -5.27
C VAL A 3 -53.30 -24.85 -4.45
N GLU A 4 -52.10 -25.22 -4.05
CA GLU A 4 -51.15 -24.34 -3.38
C GLU A 4 -50.55 -23.40 -4.44
N ILE A 5 -50.66 -22.09 -4.23
CA ILE A 5 -50.07 -21.09 -5.14
C ILE A 5 -48.78 -20.49 -4.54
N SER A 6 -48.65 -20.49 -3.21
CA SER A 6 -47.43 -20.10 -2.50
C SER A 6 -47.46 -20.58 -1.04
N ALA A 7 -46.34 -20.44 -0.33
CA ALA A 7 -46.11 -20.97 1.02
C ALA A 7 -47.16 -20.59 2.08
N ASN A 8 -47.96 -19.54 1.85
CA ASN A 8 -49.04 -19.11 2.75
C ASN A 8 -50.39 -18.84 2.02
N ALA A 9 -50.55 -19.29 0.77
CA ALA A 9 -51.75 -19.02 -0.04
C ALA A 9 -52.32 -20.29 -0.67
N PHE A 10 -53.57 -20.60 -0.31
CA PHE A 10 -54.31 -21.77 -0.80
C PHE A 10 -55.51 -21.34 -1.63
N ILE A 11 -55.68 -21.91 -2.82
CA ILE A 11 -56.97 -21.91 -3.50
C ILE A 11 -57.69 -23.21 -3.19
N TRP A 12 -58.88 -23.09 -2.62
CA TRP A 12 -59.83 -24.19 -2.64
C TRP A 12 -60.89 -23.97 -3.72
N GLY A 13 -61.32 -25.06 -4.33
CA GLY A 13 -62.37 -24.99 -5.33
C GLY A 13 -62.95 -26.36 -5.65
N ARG A 14 -64.22 -26.37 -6.03
CA ARG A 14 -64.90 -27.55 -6.54
C ARG A 14 -64.57 -27.68 -8.02
N ALA A 15 -63.53 -28.43 -8.35
CA ALA A 15 -63.32 -28.84 -9.72
C ALA A 15 -64.41 -29.84 -10.11
N THR A 16 -65.17 -29.51 -11.15
CA THR A 16 -66.05 -30.45 -11.84
C THR A 16 -65.29 -30.95 -13.07
N PRO A 17 -64.57 -32.07 -12.99
CA PRO A 17 -64.03 -32.68 -14.19
C PRO A 17 -65.21 -33.07 -15.10
N TYR A 18 -65.10 -32.76 -16.39
CA TYR A 18 -66.07 -33.19 -17.38
C TYR A 18 -65.83 -34.69 -17.70
N GLY A 19 -66.09 -35.59 -16.75
CA GLY A 19 -65.94 -37.05 -16.92
C GLY A 19 -65.61 -37.83 -15.63
N ASP A 20 -65.92 -39.14 -15.62
CA ASP A 20 -65.67 -40.09 -14.51
C ASP A 20 -64.17 -40.29 -14.20
N PRO A 21 -63.78 -40.72 -12.98
CA PRO A 21 -62.37 -40.85 -12.57
C PRO A 21 -61.57 -41.88 -13.40
N GLY A 22 -60.39 -41.48 -13.89
CA GLY A 22 -59.43 -42.32 -14.63
C GLY A 22 -58.29 -41.50 -15.22
N ASP A 23 -57.20 -42.14 -15.64
CA ASP A 23 -56.08 -41.46 -16.33
C ASP A 23 -56.55 -40.94 -17.70
N TYR A 24 -56.60 -39.61 -17.88
CA TYR A 24 -56.92 -39.00 -19.17
C TYR A 24 -55.82 -38.07 -19.67
N TRP A 25 -55.63 -38.09 -20.98
CA TRP A 25 -54.97 -37.03 -21.72
C TRP A 25 -56.01 -35.96 -22.05
N VAL A 26 -55.92 -34.79 -21.42
CA VAL A 26 -56.81 -33.67 -21.74
C VAL A 26 -56.23 -32.91 -22.93
N LYS A 27 -56.87 -33.04 -24.10
CA LYS A 27 -56.60 -32.17 -25.25
C LYS A 27 -57.66 -31.06 -25.29
N GLU A 28 -57.20 -29.83 -25.14
CA GLU A 28 -57.98 -28.58 -25.32
C GLU A 28 -59.28 -28.48 -24.50
N LYS A 29 -59.19 -28.55 -23.16
CA LYS A 29 -60.29 -28.09 -22.30
C LYS A 29 -59.79 -27.30 -21.09
N SER A 30 -60.50 -26.20 -20.83
CA SER A 30 -60.29 -25.28 -19.72
C SER A 30 -60.79 -25.88 -18.41
N ILE A 31 -60.00 -25.78 -17.35
CA ILE A 31 -60.48 -26.03 -15.98
C ILE A 31 -60.95 -24.69 -15.42
N VAL A 32 -62.23 -24.61 -15.05
CA VAL A 32 -62.85 -23.40 -14.47
C VAL A 32 -63.09 -23.63 -12.98
N PHE A 33 -62.55 -22.75 -12.16
CA PHE A 33 -62.82 -22.71 -10.72
C PHE A 33 -63.89 -21.65 -10.44
N GLU A 34 -65.06 -22.06 -9.94
CA GLU A 34 -66.13 -21.15 -9.51
C GLU A 34 -66.20 -21.05 -7.98
N GLY A 35 -66.38 -19.83 -7.47
CA GLY A 35 -66.60 -19.55 -6.05
C GLY A 35 -65.32 -19.51 -5.19
N VAL A 36 -64.43 -18.55 -5.47
CA VAL A 36 -63.14 -18.42 -4.78
C VAL A 36 -63.27 -17.48 -3.58
N GLY A 37 -62.80 -17.93 -2.41
CA GLY A 37 -62.53 -17.07 -1.25
C GLY A 37 -61.05 -17.15 -0.91
N PHE A 38 -60.46 -16.05 -0.42
CA PHE A 38 -59.08 -15.99 0.05
C PHE A 38 -59.06 -15.79 1.57
N ILE A 39 -58.08 -16.35 2.27
CA ILE A 39 -57.75 -16.00 3.66
C ILE A 39 -56.25 -15.70 3.69
N TYR A 40 -55.88 -14.57 4.26
CA TYR A 40 -54.50 -14.18 4.55
C TYR A 40 -54.28 -14.32 6.06
N ASP A 41 -53.32 -15.13 6.50
CA ASP A 41 -52.97 -15.27 7.92
C ASP A 41 -51.77 -14.40 8.28
N GLY A 42 -51.96 -13.10 8.12
CA GLY A 42 -51.04 -12.05 8.55
C GLY A 42 -51.80 -10.86 9.12
N GLY A 43 -52.75 -11.13 10.03
CA GLY A 43 -53.58 -10.11 10.68
C GLY A 43 -54.76 -9.60 9.85
N ASP A 44 -55.79 -9.12 10.56
CA ASP A 44 -57.06 -8.67 9.98
C ASP A 44 -56.89 -7.48 9.03
N LEU A 45 -56.95 -7.74 7.71
CA LEU A 45 -57.32 -6.74 6.71
C LEU A 45 -58.77 -6.97 6.28
N PRO A 46 -59.69 -6.01 6.46
CA PRO A 46 -61.02 -6.07 5.90
C PRO A 46 -60.95 -5.53 4.46
N ALA A 47 -60.67 -6.39 3.49
CA ALA A 47 -60.77 -5.99 2.08
C ALA A 47 -61.13 -7.21 1.23
N SER A 48 -62.40 -7.62 1.25
CA SER A 48 -62.90 -8.70 0.40
C SER A 48 -62.94 -8.28 -1.07
N GLY A 49 -61.88 -8.58 -1.84
CA GLY A 49 -61.94 -8.61 -3.30
C GLY A 49 -62.50 -9.95 -3.78
N ILE A 50 -63.47 -9.93 -4.70
CA ILE A 50 -64.03 -11.16 -5.30
C ILE A 50 -63.30 -11.42 -6.61
N LEU A 51 -62.53 -12.51 -6.68
CA LEU A 51 -62.00 -13.06 -7.93
C LEU A 51 -63.07 -13.97 -8.55
N THR A 52 -63.59 -13.62 -9.72
CA THR A 52 -64.77 -14.32 -10.27
C THR A 52 -64.44 -15.66 -10.95
N SER A 53 -63.28 -15.80 -11.58
CA SER A 53 -62.79 -17.10 -12.10
C SER A 53 -61.30 -17.07 -12.45
N ILE A 54 -60.65 -18.23 -12.34
CA ILE A 54 -59.32 -18.50 -12.92
C ILE A 54 -59.48 -19.58 -13.99
N THR A 55 -58.95 -19.32 -15.18
CA THR A 55 -58.92 -20.30 -16.27
C THR A 55 -57.50 -20.78 -16.51
N ILE A 56 -57.28 -22.09 -16.42
CA ILE A 56 -56.02 -22.75 -16.79
C ILE A 56 -56.25 -23.51 -18.10
N SER A 57 -55.42 -23.24 -19.12
CA SER A 57 -55.48 -23.93 -20.41
C SER A 57 -54.11 -24.48 -20.83
N GLY A 58 -54.05 -25.74 -21.22
CA GLY A 58 -52.83 -26.44 -21.66
C GLY A 58 -53.03 -27.96 -21.68
N THR A 59 -52.17 -28.70 -22.39
CA THR A 59 -52.19 -30.17 -22.38
C THR A 59 -51.46 -30.68 -21.15
N GLY A 60 -52.13 -31.44 -20.28
CA GLY A 60 -51.56 -31.92 -19.03
C GLY A 60 -52.03 -33.32 -18.62
N LEU A 61 -51.32 -33.91 -17.66
CA LEU A 61 -51.65 -35.19 -17.02
C LEU A 61 -52.38 -34.90 -15.70
N ILE A 62 -53.49 -35.60 -15.46
CA ILE A 62 -54.18 -35.59 -14.17
C ILE A 62 -54.03 -36.99 -13.57
N SER A 63 -53.43 -37.12 -12.39
CA SER A 63 -53.38 -38.39 -11.66
C SER A 63 -53.77 -38.18 -10.20
N ASP A 64 -54.73 -38.98 -9.73
CA ASP A 64 -55.30 -39.01 -8.38
C ASP A 64 -55.69 -37.63 -7.82
N ASP A 65 -54.77 -36.90 -7.19
CA ASP A 65 -54.98 -35.60 -6.55
C ASP A 65 -54.22 -34.42 -7.21
N ASN A 66 -53.45 -34.67 -8.28
CA ASN A 66 -52.57 -33.69 -8.91
C ASN A 66 -52.93 -33.40 -10.38
N VAL A 67 -52.79 -32.13 -10.78
CA VAL A 67 -52.90 -31.66 -12.17
C VAL A 67 -51.56 -31.09 -12.61
N ILE A 68 -50.89 -31.75 -13.56
CA ILE A 68 -49.61 -31.31 -14.12
C ILE A 68 -49.85 -30.83 -15.55
N VAL A 69 -49.72 -29.52 -15.79
CA VAL A 69 -49.83 -28.92 -17.12
C VAL A 69 -48.47 -28.33 -17.52
N PRO A 70 -47.68 -29.00 -18.38
CA PRO A 70 -46.54 -28.38 -19.03
C PRO A 70 -47.05 -27.22 -19.91
N TYR A 71 -46.64 -25.99 -19.59
CA TYR A 71 -46.99 -24.75 -20.29
C TYR A 71 -48.46 -24.29 -20.13
N PRO A 72 -48.94 -24.01 -18.91
CA PRO A 72 -50.30 -23.50 -18.73
C PRO A 72 -50.39 -22.04 -19.17
N LYS A 73 -51.43 -21.70 -19.94
CA LYS A 73 -51.89 -20.33 -20.12
C LYS A 73 -52.96 -20.03 -19.07
N LEU A 74 -52.67 -19.06 -18.20
CA LEU A 74 -53.54 -18.55 -17.16
C LEU A 74 -54.22 -17.25 -17.61
N GLU A 75 -55.54 -17.18 -17.48
CA GLU A 75 -56.32 -15.96 -17.74
C GLU A 75 -57.19 -15.61 -16.51
N PHE A 76 -57.08 -14.36 -16.04
CA PHE A 76 -57.87 -13.79 -14.94
C PHE A 76 -58.93 -12.83 -15.48
N THR A 77 -60.15 -12.89 -14.96
CA THR A 77 -61.23 -11.94 -15.31
C THR A 77 -61.88 -11.32 -14.07
N GLY A 78 -61.99 -9.98 -14.08
CA GLY A 78 -62.78 -9.19 -13.14
C GLY A 78 -62.14 -9.02 -11.77
N LEU A 79 -61.23 -8.04 -11.62
CA LEU A 79 -60.75 -7.56 -10.33
C LEU A 79 -61.52 -6.26 -9.98
N ALA A 80 -62.27 -6.28 -8.88
CA ALA A 80 -62.85 -5.07 -8.29
C ALA A 80 -62.41 -5.01 -6.82
N ILE A 81 -61.61 -4.01 -6.48
CA ILE A 81 -61.18 -3.72 -5.11
C ILE A 81 -62.04 -2.55 -4.62
N ASP A 82 -62.85 -2.78 -3.60
CA ASP A 82 -63.57 -1.70 -2.91
C ASP A 82 -62.64 -1.09 -1.85
N LEU A 83 -62.27 0.17 -2.04
CA LEU A 83 -61.33 0.92 -1.19
C LEU A 83 -62.06 1.84 -0.19
N SER A 84 -63.39 1.72 -0.06
CA SER A 84 -64.20 2.66 0.73
C SER A 84 -64.03 2.56 2.26
N GLU A 85 -63.32 1.55 2.77
CA GLU A 85 -63.10 1.35 4.22
C GLU A 85 -61.64 1.54 4.70
N MET A 86 -60.73 2.04 3.85
CA MET A 86 -59.34 2.31 4.26
C MET A 86 -59.22 3.69 4.94
N GLY A 87 -58.71 3.72 6.19
CA GLY A 87 -58.51 4.95 6.96
C GLY A 87 -57.35 5.83 6.45
N ASP A 88 -57.48 7.14 6.67
CA ASP A 88 -56.67 8.21 6.07
C ASP A 88 -55.14 8.08 6.24
N GLU A 89 -54.64 7.35 7.24
CA GLU A 89 -53.20 7.11 7.44
C GLU A 89 -52.58 6.17 6.39
N LEU A 90 -53.34 5.21 5.86
CA LEU A 90 -52.86 4.27 4.84
C LEU A 90 -52.97 4.87 3.41
N LEU A 91 -53.92 5.80 3.22
CA LEU A 91 -54.05 6.58 1.99
C LEU A 91 -52.92 7.61 1.85
N ALA A 92 -52.39 8.13 2.96
CA ALA A 92 -51.24 9.03 2.98
C ALA A 92 -49.91 8.32 2.64
N ALA A 93 -49.74 7.06 3.07
CA ALA A 93 -48.58 6.25 2.70
C ALA A 93 -48.52 5.90 1.20
N LEU A 94 -49.68 5.91 0.53
CA LEU A 94 -49.80 5.64 -0.91
C LEU A 94 -49.78 6.89 -1.80
N THR A 95 -49.80 8.10 -1.24
CA THR A 95 -49.95 9.35 -2.03
C THR A 95 -48.89 10.42 -1.73
N GLY A 96 -47.86 10.12 -0.92
CA GLY A 96 -46.73 11.01 -0.65
C GLY A 96 -45.52 10.76 -1.55
N ASP A 97 -45.34 11.62 -2.55
CA ASP A 97 -44.08 11.96 -3.25
C ASP A 97 -43.21 10.85 -3.86
N ILE A 98 -43.82 9.85 -4.52
CA ILE A 98 -43.24 9.30 -5.76
C ILE A 98 -44.38 8.99 -6.75
N ALA A 99 -44.52 9.81 -7.79
CA ALA A 99 -45.33 9.51 -8.96
C ALA A 99 -44.45 9.70 -10.20
N PRO A 100 -44.53 8.81 -11.20
CA PRO A 100 -45.75 8.10 -11.56
C PRO A 100 -45.69 6.58 -11.35
N LEU A 101 -46.54 6.11 -10.43
CA LEU A 101 -47.21 4.81 -10.49
C LEU A 101 -48.04 4.73 -11.79
N TYR A 102 -47.35 4.50 -12.91
CA TYR A 102 -47.93 4.05 -14.17
C TYR A 102 -47.04 2.94 -14.71
N ASN A 103 -47.11 1.79 -14.03
CA ASN A 103 -47.01 0.46 -14.63
C ASN A 103 -47.06 -0.55 -13.49
N TYR A 104 -48.28 -0.88 -13.04
CA TYR A 104 -48.53 -2.21 -12.48
C TYR A 104 -48.39 -3.20 -13.65
N PHE A 105 -47.15 -3.50 -14.06
CA PHE A 105 -46.89 -4.75 -14.75
C PHE A 105 -46.89 -5.84 -13.69
N LEU A 106 -47.67 -6.85 -14.01
CA LEU A 106 -47.81 -8.09 -13.28
C LEU A 106 -46.44 -8.77 -13.30
N ASP A 107 -45.61 -8.48 -12.31
CA ASP A 107 -44.33 -9.14 -12.17
C ASP A 107 -44.59 -10.56 -11.62
N LEU A 108 -44.63 -11.50 -12.56
CA LEU A 108 -44.95 -12.90 -12.29
C LEU A 108 -43.71 -13.55 -11.68
N GLN A 109 -43.62 -13.40 -10.36
CA GLN A 109 -42.67 -14.06 -9.48
C GLN A 109 -42.46 -15.52 -9.85
N TRP A 110 -41.21 -15.88 -10.17
CA TRP A 110 -40.71 -17.24 -10.03
C TRP A 110 -39.77 -17.27 -8.82
N ALA A 111 -40.36 -17.51 -7.64
CA ALA A 111 -39.64 -18.07 -6.52
C ALA A 111 -40.34 -19.40 -6.18
N TYR A 112 -39.87 -20.49 -6.76
CA TYR A 112 -40.22 -21.83 -6.29
C TYR A 112 -38.94 -22.59 -5.99
N GLU A 113 -38.69 -22.83 -4.71
CA GLU A 113 -37.87 -23.96 -4.30
C GLU A 113 -38.77 -25.14 -3.95
N GLY A 114 -38.56 -26.23 -4.67
CA GLY A 114 -38.98 -27.55 -4.23
C GLY A 114 -37.97 -28.06 -3.20
N ASN A 115 -38.38 -28.11 -1.94
CA ASN A 115 -37.89 -28.98 -0.88
C ASN A 115 -36.40 -29.40 -1.00
N ASP A 116 -35.52 -28.66 -0.31
CA ASP A 116 -34.11 -28.96 0.00
C ASP A 116 -33.72 -30.43 -0.26
N SER A 117 -33.35 -30.69 -1.50
CA SER A 117 -32.72 -31.94 -1.90
C SER A 117 -31.22 -31.66 -1.91
N PRO A 118 -30.36 -32.55 -1.36
CA PRO A 118 -28.91 -32.36 -1.29
C PRO A 118 -28.18 -32.25 -2.65
N PHE A 119 -28.93 -32.09 -3.74
CA PHE A 119 -28.52 -32.07 -5.13
C PHE A 119 -28.79 -30.75 -5.85
N ASN A 120 -29.44 -29.76 -5.23
CA ASN A 120 -29.53 -28.42 -5.81
C ASN A 120 -28.64 -27.47 -5.02
N ARG A 121 -27.38 -27.34 -5.44
CA ARG A 121 -26.39 -26.51 -4.77
C ARG A 121 -26.09 -25.24 -5.54
N GLU A 122 -26.60 -25.08 -6.76
CA GLU A 122 -26.21 -24.00 -7.66
C GLU A 122 -27.41 -23.50 -8.47
N ASP A 123 -28.21 -22.57 -7.92
CA ASP A 123 -29.35 -21.99 -8.62
C ASP A 123 -29.00 -20.68 -9.31
N ARG A 124 -29.62 -20.43 -10.47
CA ARG A 124 -29.43 -19.21 -11.26
C ARG A 124 -30.77 -18.55 -11.55
N PHE A 125 -30.92 -17.32 -11.09
CA PHE A 125 -32.09 -16.47 -11.30
C PHE A 125 -31.69 -15.23 -12.10
N GLU A 126 -32.41 -14.95 -13.18
CA GLU A 126 -32.17 -13.80 -14.05
C GLU A 126 -33.46 -12.98 -14.17
N GLY A 127 -33.33 -11.68 -13.95
CA GLY A 127 -34.35 -10.66 -14.12
C GLY A 127 -34.47 -10.20 -15.57
N SER A 128 -34.91 -8.97 -15.72
CA SER A 128 -35.27 -8.29 -16.95
C SER A 128 -34.60 -6.91 -17.01
N ASN A 129 -35.01 -6.04 -17.92
CA ASN A 129 -34.47 -4.66 -17.96
C ASN A 129 -35.44 -3.68 -17.27
N LEU A 130 -36.15 -4.14 -16.25
CA LEU A 130 -37.11 -3.38 -15.45
C LEU A 130 -36.83 -3.69 -13.98
N ASP A 131 -37.30 -2.83 -13.08
CA ASP A 131 -37.22 -3.05 -11.64
C ASP A 131 -37.78 -4.42 -11.21
N ASP A 132 -36.90 -5.31 -10.77
CA ASP A 132 -37.17 -6.68 -10.42
C ASP A 132 -36.98 -6.94 -8.91
N ILE A 133 -37.71 -7.93 -8.37
CA ILE A 133 -37.49 -8.43 -7.01
C ILE A 133 -37.15 -9.92 -7.06
N ILE A 134 -35.89 -10.24 -6.81
CA ILE A 134 -35.36 -11.61 -6.92
C ILE A 134 -34.98 -12.11 -5.53
N ASN A 135 -35.45 -13.31 -5.17
CA ASN A 135 -35.12 -13.93 -3.88
C ASN A 135 -34.57 -15.35 -4.09
N GLY A 136 -33.33 -15.58 -3.63
CA GLY A 136 -32.71 -16.90 -3.53
C GLY A 136 -32.76 -17.44 -2.09
N ASN A 137 -32.92 -18.75 -1.95
CA ASN A 137 -32.97 -19.46 -0.68
C ASN A 137 -32.22 -20.77 -0.82
N GLY A 138 -31.49 -21.17 0.23
CA GLY A 138 -30.72 -22.42 0.17
C GLY A 138 -29.58 -22.35 -0.85
N GLY A 139 -28.72 -23.38 -0.90
CA GLY A 139 -27.71 -23.51 -1.97
C GLY A 139 -26.69 -22.36 -2.15
N ASP A 140 -25.76 -22.56 -3.07
CA ASP A 140 -24.95 -21.49 -3.63
C ASP A 140 -25.76 -20.83 -4.77
N ASP A 141 -26.11 -19.55 -4.66
CA ASP A 141 -27.08 -18.94 -5.58
C ASP A 141 -26.46 -17.82 -6.42
N TRP A 142 -26.90 -17.69 -7.68
CA TRP A 142 -26.57 -16.59 -8.58
C TRP A 142 -27.84 -15.81 -8.97
N LEU A 143 -27.90 -14.52 -8.60
CA LEU A 143 -29.02 -13.62 -8.88
C LEU A 143 -28.53 -12.50 -9.80
N TYR A 144 -29.23 -12.28 -10.90
CA TYR A 144 -28.93 -11.20 -11.85
C TYR A 144 -30.16 -10.31 -12.03
N GLY A 145 -30.06 -9.02 -11.72
CA GLY A 145 -31.10 -8.02 -11.99
C GLY A 145 -31.15 -7.64 -13.47
N LEU A 146 -29.98 -7.35 -14.04
CA LEU A 146 -29.69 -6.88 -15.41
C LEU A 146 -29.88 -5.38 -15.59
N GLY A 147 -31.10 -4.84 -15.50
CA GLY A 147 -31.22 -3.39 -15.48
C GLY A 147 -32.59 -2.93 -14.98
N GLY A 148 -32.67 -1.67 -14.55
CA GLY A 148 -33.75 -1.22 -13.68
C GLY A 148 -33.22 -1.05 -12.26
N ASN A 149 -34.08 -0.63 -11.34
CA ASN A 149 -33.70 -0.51 -9.93
C ASN A 149 -34.18 -1.74 -9.19
N ASP A 150 -33.30 -2.72 -9.03
CA ASP A 150 -33.61 -4.07 -8.63
C ASP A 150 -33.41 -4.30 -7.14
N VAL A 151 -34.11 -5.30 -6.59
CA VAL A 151 -33.90 -5.75 -5.23
C VAL A 151 -33.64 -7.25 -5.16
N LEU A 152 -32.37 -7.58 -4.95
CA LEU A 152 -31.85 -8.94 -4.92
C LEU A 152 -31.64 -9.36 -3.46
N ARG A 153 -32.21 -10.50 -3.07
CA ARG A 153 -32.11 -11.00 -1.69
C ARG A 153 -31.68 -12.44 -1.64
N LEU A 154 -30.68 -12.72 -0.83
CA LEU A 154 -30.27 -14.07 -0.46
C LEU A 154 -30.55 -14.35 1.01
N THR A 155 -31.21 -15.48 1.25
CA THR A 155 -31.36 -16.08 2.57
C THR A 155 -30.63 -17.41 2.60
N ASN A 156 -29.32 -17.33 2.43
CA ASN A 156 -28.45 -18.49 2.31
C ASN A 156 -27.95 -18.91 3.70
N GLY A 157 -27.95 -20.21 3.97
CA GLY A 157 -27.47 -20.79 5.22
C GLY A 157 -25.95 -20.72 5.35
N ARG A 158 -25.25 -21.83 5.09
CA ARG A 158 -23.78 -21.96 5.10
C ARG A 158 -23.20 -22.00 3.67
N TYR A 159 -23.84 -21.30 2.75
CA TYR A 159 -23.58 -21.41 1.33
C TYR A 159 -23.26 -20.03 0.75
N ASN A 160 -22.61 -20.02 -0.40
CA ASN A 160 -22.14 -18.81 -1.02
C ASN A 160 -23.25 -18.11 -1.82
N GLY A 161 -23.10 -16.81 -2.04
CA GLY A 161 -24.08 -16.01 -2.74
C GLY A 161 -23.41 -15.12 -3.78
N HIS A 162 -24.01 -15.01 -4.97
CA HIS A 162 -23.54 -14.11 -6.01
C HIS A 162 -24.72 -13.24 -6.48
N LEU A 163 -24.66 -11.95 -6.20
CA LEU A 163 -25.69 -10.98 -6.60
C LEU A 163 -25.07 -9.99 -7.56
N PHE A 164 -25.73 -9.80 -8.71
CA PHE A 164 -25.36 -8.84 -9.74
C PHE A 164 -26.57 -7.95 -10.01
N GLY A 165 -26.50 -6.68 -9.61
CA GLY A 165 -27.58 -5.70 -9.84
C GLY A 165 -27.75 -5.42 -11.32
N GLY A 166 -26.74 -4.81 -11.93
CA GLY A 166 -26.74 -4.45 -13.34
C GLY A 166 -26.79 -2.94 -13.51
N ASP A 167 -27.54 -2.46 -14.50
CA ASP A 167 -27.73 -1.01 -14.71
C ASP A 167 -28.86 -0.47 -13.82
N GLY A 168 -28.61 0.50 -12.95
CA GLY A 168 -29.66 1.18 -12.15
C GLY A 168 -29.28 1.26 -10.68
N ASP A 169 -30.15 1.87 -9.86
CA ASP A 169 -29.89 1.99 -8.42
C ASP A 169 -30.45 0.75 -7.69
N ASP A 170 -29.57 -0.21 -7.40
CA ASP A 170 -29.92 -1.54 -6.94
C ASP A 170 -29.77 -1.73 -5.43
N VAL A 171 -30.48 -2.73 -4.88
CA VAL A 171 -30.40 -3.10 -3.47
C VAL A 171 -30.10 -4.60 -3.35
N LEU A 172 -28.86 -4.92 -3.00
CA LEU A 172 -28.35 -6.28 -2.84
C LEU A 172 -28.24 -6.62 -1.36
N ILE A 173 -28.93 -7.68 -0.92
CA ILE A 173 -29.03 -8.05 0.49
C ILE A 173 -28.70 -9.52 0.69
N VAL A 174 -27.75 -9.81 1.56
CA VAL A 174 -27.43 -11.16 2.01
C VAL A 174 -27.73 -11.34 3.49
N LYS A 175 -28.30 -12.49 3.85
CA LYS A 175 -28.54 -12.91 5.25
C LYS A 175 -27.87 -14.25 5.53
N GLY A 176 -26.55 -14.24 5.74
CA GLY A 176 -25.78 -15.44 6.11
C GLY A 176 -24.69 -15.76 5.07
N GLY A 177 -24.41 -17.04 4.90
CA GLY A 177 -23.42 -17.53 3.94
C GLY A 177 -21.99 -17.62 4.48
N ASP A 178 -21.15 -18.39 3.79
CA ASP A 178 -19.72 -18.51 4.10
C ASP A 178 -18.93 -17.44 3.32
N VAL A 179 -19.16 -17.31 2.01
CA VAL A 179 -18.56 -16.28 1.15
C VAL A 179 -19.59 -15.72 0.16
N ASN A 180 -19.82 -14.42 0.15
CA ASN A 180 -20.78 -13.81 -0.79
C ASN A 180 -20.13 -12.71 -1.61
N MET A 181 -20.54 -12.60 -2.88
CA MET A 181 -20.09 -11.59 -3.84
C MET A 181 -21.28 -10.73 -4.24
N LEU A 182 -21.17 -9.43 -3.99
CA LEU A 182 -22.17 -8.44 -4.34
C LEU A 182 -21.54 -7.47 -5.34
N ASN A 183 -22.14 -7.39 -6.52
CA ASN A 183 -21.76 -6.46 -7.58
C ASN A 183 -23.00 -5.62 -7.91
N GLY A 184 -22.96 -4.33 -7.58
CA GLY A 184 -24.06 -3.40 -7.89
C GLY A 184 -24.14 -3.14 -9.39
N GLY A 185 -23.01 -2.78 -10.00
CA GLY A 185 -22.93 -2.39 -11.39
C GLY A 185 -22.97 -0.86 -11.50
N PRO A 186 -23.34 -0.30 -12.66
CA PRO A 186 -23.51 1.14 -12.79
C PRO A 186 -24.78 1.63 -12.06
N GLY A 187 -24.62 2.44 -11.02
CA GLY A 187 -25.74 2.93 -10.23
C GLY A 187 -25.30 3.60 -8.94
N ALA A 188 -26.26 4.07 -8.16
CA ALA A 188 -26.04 4.35 -6.74
C ALA A 188 -26.65 3.22 -5.90
N ASP A 189 -25.82 2.23 -5.59
CA ASP A 189 -26.30 0.95 -5.09
C ASP A 189 -26.22 0.80 -3.57
N ILE A 190 -27.00 -0.12 -3.02
CA ILE A 190 -26.95 -0.49 -1.61
C ILE A 190 -26.52 -1.96 -1.50
N LEU A 191 -25.29 -2.17 -1.04
CA LEU A 191 -24.68 -3.50 -0.88
C LEU A 191 -24.66 -3.84 0.61
N ILE A 192 -25.48 -4.82 1.00
CA ILE A 192 -25.63 -5.28 2.38
C ILE A 192 -25.20 -6.74 2.47
N GLY A 193 -24.00 -6.97 3.02
CA GLY A 193 -23.50 -8.30 3.30
C GLY A 193 -24.12 -8.95 4.55
N GLY A 194 -23.73 -10.19 4.79
CA GLY A 194 -24.19 -11.01 5.90
C GLY A 194 -23.60 -10.60 7.25
N THR A 195 -24.12 -11.19 8.33
CA THR A 195 -23.55 -11.01 9.69
C THR A 195 -22.49 -12.07 10.03
N SER A 196 -22.16 -12.94 9.08
CA SER A 196 -21.23 -14.06 9.21
C SER A 196 -20.70 -14.42 7.83
N GLY A 197 -19.49 -14.93 7.78
CA GLY A 197 -18.84 -15.23 6.50
C GLY A 197 -17.93 -14.07 6.08
N ILE A 198 -17.61 -14.03 4.80
CA ILE A 198 -16.86 -12.96 4.15
C ILE A 198 -17.70 -12.45 2.99
N ASP A 199 -18.07 -11.19 3.02
CA ASP A 199 -18.86 -10.52 2.00
C ASP A 199 -17.98 -9.56 1.18
N TYR A 200 -18.07 -9.67 -0.14
CA TYR A 200 -17.30 -8.90 -1.10
C TYR A 200 -18.20 -7.87 -1.78
N ALA A 201 -17.75 -6.61 -1.84
CA ALA A 201 -18.18 -5.69 -2.88
C ALA A 201 -17.21 -5.85 -4.07
N ASP A 202 -17.72 -6.39 -5.18
CA ASP A 202 -16.90 -6.82 -6.32
C ASP A 202 -17.09 -5.90 -7.53
N TYR A 203 -16.06 -5.12 -7.86
CA TYR A 203 -16.00 -4.26 -9.04
C TYR A 203 -15.06 -4.82 -10.13
N SER A 204 -14.71 -6.11 -10.09
CA SER A 204 -13.72 -6.71 -11.00
C SER A 204 -14.14 -6.71 -12.48
N ASP A 205 -15.43 -6.56 -12.78
CA ASP A 205 -15.96 -6.42 -14.14
C ASP A 205 -16.18 -4.96 -14.57
N ALA A 206 -15.89 -3.99 -13.69
CA ALA A 206 -16.03 -2.58 -13.97
C ALA A 206 -15.20 -2.19 -15.20
N SER A 207 -15.81 -1.39 -16.07
CA SER A 207 -15.23 -1.04 -17.37
C SER A 207 -14.25 0.15 -17.32
N SER A 208 -14.00 0.68 -16.13
CA SER A 208 -13.09 1.78 -15.85
C SER A 208 -12.62 1.73 -14.39
N ARG A 209 -11.63 2.56 -14.06
CA ARG A 209 -11.22 2.83 -12.67
C ARG A 209 -12.43 3.07 -11.76
N VAL A 210 -12.38 2.46 -10.59
CA VAL A 210 -13.25 2.67 -9.45
C VAL A 210 -12.48 3.41 -8.35
N SER A 211 -13.19 4.26 -7.64
CA SER A 211 -12.67 4.92 -6.44
C SER A 211 -13.64 4.66 -5.29
N VAL A 212 -13.16 4.02 -4.23
CA VAL A 212 -13.94 3.73 -3.03
C VAL A 212 -13.34 4.49 -1.85
N ASN A 213 -14.18 5.22 -1.12
CA ASN A 213 -13.80 5.99 0.05
C ASN A 213 -14.77 5.70 1.20
N LEU A 214 -14.36 4.84 2.13
CA LEU A 214 -15.18 4.41 3.26
C LEU A 214 -15.33 5.52 4.31
N ALA A 215 -14.30 6.37 4.49
CA ALA A 215 -14.38 7.53 5.37
C ALA A 215 -15.33 8.62 4.83
N ASN A 216 -15.49 8.72 3.51
CA ASN A 216 -16.36 9.69 2.86
C ASN A 216 -16.97 9.14 1.55
N PRO A 217 -18.06 8.34 1.64
CA PRO A 217 -18.68 7.69 0.48
C PRO A 217 -19.17 8.66 -0.61
N SER A 218 -19.37 9.94 -0.27
CA SER A 218 -19.73 10.97 -1.27
C SER A 218 -18.64 11.25 -2.32
N LEU A 219 -17.42 10.72 -2.08
CA LEU A 219 -16.29 10.80 -3.00
C LEU A 219 -16.11 9.54 -3.85
N ASN A 220 -16.97 8.52 -3.70
CA ASN A 220 -16.90 7.35 -4.55
C ASN A 220 -17.15 7.73 -6.02
N SER A 221 -16.50 7.03 -6.95
CA SER A 221 -16.63 7.27 -8.39
C SER A 221 -16.40 6.01 -9.22
N GLY A 222 -16.71 6.07 -10.51
CA GLY A 222 -16.80 4.89 -11.37
C GLY A 222 -18.09 4.14 -11.07
N ASP A 223 -18.04 2.81 -11.09
CA ASP A 223 -19.21 1.98 -10.77
C ASP A 223 -19.53 2.01 -9.25
N ALA A 224 -18.63 2.52 -8.39
CA ALA A 224 -18.93 2.73 -6.97
C ALA A 224 -19.69 4.05 -6.66
N ALA A 225 -20.06 4.83 -7.69
CA ALA A 225 -20.50 6.21 -7.53
C ALA A 225 -21.89 6.34 -6.86
N GLY A 226 -21.89 6.65 -5.57
CA GLY A 226 -23.11 6.79 -4.78
C GLY A 226 -23.44 5.55 -3.94
N ASP A 227 -22.62 4.52 -4.05
CA ASP A 227 -22.81 3.25 -3.35
C ASP A 227 -22.72 3.39 -1.84
N ILE A 228 -23.50 2.54 -1.17
CA ILE A 228 -23.56 2.41 0.27
C ILE A 228 -23.20 0.96 0.63
N PHE A 229 -22.14 0.81 1.41
CA PHE A 229 -21.70 -0.48 1.93
C PHE A 229 -22.19 -0.70 3.36
N GLN A 230 -22.71 -1.89 3.64
CA GLN A 230 -23.02 -2.34 4.98
C GLN A 230 -22.60 -3.79 5.14
N SER A 231 -21.85 -4.10 6.21
CA SER A 231 -21.41 -5.48 6.48
C SER A 231 -20.69 -6.10 5.28
N ILE A 232 -19.82 -5.32 4.66
CA ILE A 232 -18.90 -5.77 3.60
C ILE A 232 -17.53 -5.86 4.25
N GLU A 233 -16.88 -7.02 4.12
CA GLU A 233 -15.54 -7.23 4.65
C GLU A 233 -14.45 -6.89 3.63
N ILE A 234 -14.69 -7.16 2.35
CA ILE A 234 -13.69 -7.03 1.28
C ILE A 234 -14.22 -6.20 0.13
N ILE A 235 -13.39 -5.29 -0.38
CA ILE A 235 -13.70 -4.54 -1.60
C ILE A 235 -12.67 -4.90 -2.66
N VAL A 236 -13.17 -5.30 -3.84
CA VAL A 236 -12.36 -5.72 -4.99
C VAL A 236 -12.49 -4.69 -6.09
N GLY A 237 -11.35 -4.19 -6.57
CA GLY A 237 -11.24 -3.29 -7.69
C GLY A 237 -11.36 -3.98 -9.05
N SER A 238 -11.26 -3.14 -10.05
CA SER A 238 -11.34 -3.41 -11.47
C SER A 238 -10.00 -3.90 -12.04
N ALA A 239 -9.90 -3.92 -13.38
CA ALA A 239 -8.64 -4.18 -14.08
C ALA A 239 -7.89 -2.88 -14.48
N PHE A 240 -8.22 -1.77 -13.83
CA PHE A 240 -7.66 -0.44 -14.08
C PHE A 240 -7.12 0.16 -12.78
N ASP A 241 -6.33 1.23 -12.92
CA ASP A 241 -5.71 1.96 -11.80
C ASP A 241 -6.74 2.50 -10.78
N ASP A 242 -7.02 1.75 -9.72
CA ASP A 242 -8.04 2.01 -8.73
C ASP A 242 -7.55 2.83 -7.54
N PHE A 243 -8.49 3.35 -6.75
CA PHE A 243 -8.16 4.07 -5.52
C PHE A 243 -9.08 3.67 -4.37
N PHE A 244 -8.46 3.29 -3.26
CA PHE A 244 -9.14 2.89 -2.05
C PHE A 244 -8.71 3.78 -0.89
N GLN A 245 -9.70 4.35 -0.21
CA GLN A 245 -9.51 5.02 1.07
C GLN A 245 -10.40 4.33 2.12
N GLY A 246 -9.75 3.78 3.14
CA GLY A 246 -10.39 3.16 4.29
C GLY A 246 -10.93 4.17 5.30
N ASP A 247 -11.43 3.63 6.41
CA ASP A 247 -11.95 4.38 7.54
C ASP A 247 -11.04 4.22 8.79
N GLU A 248 -11.62 4.17 10.00
CA GLU A 248 -10.86 3.91 11.23
C GLU A 248 -10.93 2.43 11.67
N GLN A 249 -11.55 1.57 10.85
CA GLN A 249 -11.71 0.14 11.10
C GLN A 249 -10.70 -0.65 10.27
N ALA A 250 -10.53 -1.93 10.60
CA ALA A 250 -9.76 -2.84 9.76
C ALA A 250 -10.50 -3.05 8.43
N ASN A 251 -9.88 -2.65 7.32
CA ASN A 251 -10.40 -2.78 5.97
C ASN A 251 -9.56 -3.77 5.15
N GLU A 252 -10.18 -4.51 4.23
CA GLU A 252 -9.48 -5.36 3.26
C GLU A 252 -9.79 -4.90 1.83
N PHE A 253 -8.74 -4.53 1.11
CA PHE A 253 -8.80 -4.05 -0.27
C PHE A 253 -8.00 -4.97 -1.20
N VAL A 254 -8.59 -5.30 -2.34
CA VAL A 254 -7.95 -6.03 -3.44
C VAL A 254 -7.99 -5.12 -4.67
N GLY A 255 -6.84 -4.66 -5.16
CA GLY A 255 -6.74 -3.72 -6.27
C GLY A 255 -7.21 -4.31 -7.59
N GLY A 256 -6.72 -5.51 -7.92
CA GLY A 256 -7.15 -6.24 -9.11
C GLY A 256 -6.05 -6.26 -10.15
N GLY A 257 -6.10 -5.41 -11.16
CA GLY A 257 -4.96 -5.19 -12.04
C GLY A 257 -4.89 -3.74 -12.45
N GLY A 258 -3.71 -3.28 -12.87
CA GLY A 258 -3.49 -1.84 -13.04
C GLY A 258 -2.61 -1.33 -11.91
N ASN A 259 -2.41 -0.02 -11.83
CA ASN A 259 -1.62 0.59 -10.76
C ASN A 259 -2.55 1.13 -9.68
N ASP A 260 -2.70 0.40 -8.59
CA ASP A 260 -3.69 0.68 -7.56
C ASP A 260 -3.09 1.47 -6.40
N ALA A 261 -3.92 2.32 -5.77
CA ALA A 261 -3.49 3.16 -4.67
C ALA A 261 -4.39 2.99 -3.43
N PHE A 262 -3.77 2.71 -2.29
CA PHE A 262 -4.45 2.43 -1.03
C PHE A 262 -4.07 3.45 0.06
N ILE A 263 -5.07 3.95 0.78
CA ILE A 263 -4.92 4.71 2.03
C ILE A 263 -5.82 4.04 3.06
N GLY A 264 -5.27 3.18 3.92
CA GLY A 264 -6.07 2.45 4.93
C GLY A 264 -6.70 3.36 5.97
N GLY A 265 -5.92 4.31 6.50
CA GLY A 265 -6.31 5.08 7.67
C GLY A 265 -5.82 4.40 8.94
N ALA A 266 -6.63 4.43 10.00
CA ALA A 266 -6.33 3.66 11.21
C ALA A 266 -7.04 2.32 11.11
N GLY A 267 -6.44 1.26 11.65
CA GLY A 267 -7.01 -0.08 11.48
C GLY A 267 -5.91 -1.10 11.57
N GLY A 268 -6.22 -2.35 11.28
CA GLY A 268 -5.21 -3.33 10.89
C GLY A 268 -5.63 -3.80 9.51
N ASP A 269 -5.15 -3.09 8.50
CA ASP A 269 -5.70 -3.16 7.16
C ASP A 269 -5.01 -4.23 6.32
N THR A 270 -5.69 -4.75 5.31
CA THR A 270 -5.11 -5.72 4.37
C THR A 270 -5.12 -5.12 2.97
N PHE A 271 -3.93 -4.88 2.43
CA PHE A 271 -3.72 -4.35 1.09
C PHE A 271 -3.19 -5.45 0.18
N ILE A 272 -3.92 -5.72 -0.88
CA ILE A 272 -3.52 -6.64 -1.92
C ILE A 272 -3.55 -5.87 -3.23
N GLY A 273 -2.39 -5.60 -3.84
CA GLY A 273 -2.32 -4.89 -5.12
C GLY A 273 -2.99 -5.67 -6.25
N ASP A 274 -2.47 -6.86 -6.55
CA ASP A 274 -3.06 -7.72 -7.58
C ASP A 274 -4.36 -8.44 -7.16
N GLY A 275 -4.98 -9.12 -8.11
CA GLY A 275 -6.09 -10.05 -7.84
C GLY A 275 -5.80 -11.06 -6.71
N GLN A 276 -6.84 -11.38 -5.95
CA GLN A 276 -6.75 -12.16 -4.70
C GLN A 276 -6.02 -13.52 -4.85
N TYR A 277 -6.00 -14.12 -6.06
CA TYR A 277 -5.36 -15.40 -6.38
C TYR A 277 -4.31 -15.32 -7.50
N SER A 278 -3.95 -14.11 -7.94
CA SER A 278 -2.88 -13.94 -8.92
C SER A 278 -1.51 -14.03 -8.23
N ASN A 279 -0.60 -14.81 -8.82
CA ASN A 279 0.83 -14.75 -8.50
C ASN A 279 1.60 -13.95 -9.56
N GLN A 280 0.89 -13.32 -10.49
CA GLN A 280 1.48 -12.45 -11.50
C GLN A 280 1.29 -11.02 -11.02
N LEU A 281 2.40 -10.32 -10.82
CA LEU A 281 2.46 -8.89 -10.58
C LEU A 281 1.98 -8.18 -11.85
N ILE A 282 0.84 -7.49 -11.77
CA ILE A 282 0.20 -6.74 -12.85
C ILE A 282 0.00 -5.30 -12.40
N GLY A 283 1.04 -4.49 -12.60
CA GLY A 283 0.98 -3.07 -12.29
C GLY A 283 2.02 -2.69 -11.26
N PHE A 284 1.82 -1.53 -10.67
CA PHE A 284 2.63 -0.94 -9.62
C PHE A 284 1.68 -0.39 -8.57
N ASP A 285 1.63 -1.05 -7.42
CA ASP A 285 0.62 -0.81 -6.41
C ASP A 285 1.22 -0.10 -5.18
N ILE A 286 0.53 0.92 -4.67
CA ILE A 286 1.06 1.83 -3.65
C ILE A 286 0.19 1.81 -2.39
N VAL A 287 0.82 1.63 -1.23
CA VAL A 287 0.20 1.97 0.06
C VAL A 287 0.73 3.32 0.54
N SER A 288 -0.18 4.22 0.93
CA SER A 288 0.12 5.57 1.37
C SER A 288 -0.37 5.86 2.78
N TYR A 289 0.54 6.36 3.61
CA TYR A 289 0.30 6.85 4.96
C TYR A 289 0.23 8.38 5.02
N SER A 290 0.00 9.04 3.88
CA SER A 290 -0.01 10.51 3.78
C SER A 290 -1.08 11.21 4.61
N THR A 291 -2.11 10.49 5.07
CA THR A 291 -3.15 11.01 5.97
C THR A 291 -2.81 10.85 7.44
N ALA A 292 -1.71 10.16 7.78
CA ALA A 292 -1.31 9.93 9.15
C ALA A 292 -1.00 11.25 9.86
N THR A 293 -1.36 11.31 11.14
CA THR A 293 -1.25 12.53 11.95
C THR A 293 0.04 12.60 12.79
N SER A 294 0.91 11.60 12.63
CA SER A 294 2.24 11.48 13.21
C SER A 294 3.10 10.56 12.34
N GLY A 295 4.41 10.57 12.57
CA GLY A 295 5.33 9.64 11.90
C GLY A 295 4.98 8.18 12.15
N VAL A 296 5.21 7.35 11.13
CA VAL A 296 4.90 5.92 11.11
C VAL A 296 6.17 5.08 11.00
N ILE A 297 6.07 3.84 11.46
CA ILE A 297 6.99 2.78 11.04
C ILE A 297 6.17 1.90 10.11
N ALA A 298 6.55 1.84 8.84
CA ALA A 298 5.89 1.02 7.83
C ALA A 298 6.93 0.11 7.15
N ASN A 299 6.76 -1.19 7.32
CA ASN A 299 7.69 -2.22 6.89
C ASN A 299 6.97 -3.28 6.07
N LEU A 300 7.17 -3.26 4.76
CA LEU A 300 6.54 -4.22 3.84
C LEU A 300 7.04 -5.65 4.08
N ALA A 301 8.33 -5.82 4.42
CA ALA A 301 8.93 -7.13 4.64
C ALA A 301 8.61 -7.75 6.02
N ASN A 302 8.41 -6.93 7.04
CA ASN A 302 8.22 -7.33 8.45
C ASN A 302 7.11 -6.48 9.10
N PRO A 303 5.84 -6.65 8.65
CA PRO A 303 4.72 -5.80 9.06
C PRO A 303 4.42 -5.85 10.57
N GLU A 304 4.91 -6.86 11.29
CA GLU A 304 4.77 -6.96 12.74
C GLU A 304 5.48 -5.84 13.52
N ASN A 305 6.40 -5.12 12.87
CA ASN A 305 7.12 -3.98 13.45
C ASN A 305 6.41 -2.63 13.21
N ASN A 306 5.32 -2.63 12.46
CA ASN A 306 4.65 -1.40 12.08
C ASN A 306 4.03 -0.66 13.28
N THR A 307 3.97 0.67 13.17
CA THR A 307 3.41 1.54 14.21
C THR A 307 2.54 2.66 13.61
N GLY A 308 1.83 3.38 14.46
CA GLY A 308 0.90 4.42 14.02
C GLY A 308 -0.25 3.82 13.22
N ASP A 309 -0.59 4.48 12.12
CA ASP A 309 -1.63 4.08 11.18
C ASP A 309 -1.26 2.79 10.43
N ALA A 310 0.03 2.45 10.30
CA ALA A 310 0.48 1.20 9.68
C ALA A 310 0.33 -0.05 10.56
N ARG A 311 -0.12 0.10 11.82
CA ARG A 311 -0.03 -0.95 12.83
C ARG A 311 -0.99 -2.11 12.53
N ASN A 312 -0.43 -3.31 12.43
CA ASN A 312 -1.13 -4.57 12.08
C ASN A 312 -1.62 -4.62 10.64
N ASP A 313 -1.11 -3.74 9.77
CA ASP A 313 -1.39 -3.84 8.35
C ASP A 313 -0.71 -5.08 7.74
N PHE A 314 -1.30 -5.58 6.67
CA PHE A 314 -0.80 -6.70 5.89
C PHE A 314 -0.68 -6.27 4.42
N TYR A 315 0.43 -6.64 3.79
CA TYR A 315 0.75 -6.26 2.42
C TYR A 315 0.98 -7.50 1.55
N ARG A 316 0.44 -7.48 0.34
CA ARG A 316 0.74 -8.46 -0.70
C ARG A 316 0.73 -7.80 -2.06
N SER A 317 1.75 -8.08 -2.88
CA SER A 317 1.92 -7.44 -4.20
C SER A 317 1.86 -5.91 -4.07
N ILE A 318 2.70 -5.34 -3.20
CA ILE A 318 2.81 -3.90 -3.00
C ILE A 318 4.25 -3.53 -3.30
N GLU A 319 4.46 -2.71 -4.33
CA GLU A 319 5.77 -2.25 -4.75
C GLU A 319 6.03 -0.82 -4.27
N GLY A 320 4.98 -0.03 -4.03
CA GLY A 320 5.02 1.37 -3.61
C GLY A 320 4.71 1.56 -2.13
N LEU A 321 5.54 2.36 -1.45
CA LEU A 321 5.30 2.79 -0.08
C LEU A 321 5.48 4.30 0.05
N GLN A 322 4.48 4.97 0.59
CA GLN A 322 4.50 6.41 0.80
C GLN A 322 4.28 6.73 2.28
N GLY A 323 5.21 7.50 2.85
CA GLY A 323 5.18 7.99 4.21
C GLY A 323 4.11 9.03 4.48
N SER A 324 4.14 9.51 5.72
CA SER A 324 3.37 10.65 6.23
C SER A 324 4.04 11.98 5.86
N TYR A 325 3.69 13.06 6.55
CA TYR A 325 4.40 14.35 6.44
C TYR A 325 5.22 14.64 7.72
N PHE A 326 5.63 13.59 8.40
CA PHE A 326 6.44 13.61 9.61
C PHE A 326 7.56 12.57 9.48
N SER A 327 8.56 12.64 10.37
CA SER A 327 9.63 11.64 10.44
C SER A 327 9.13 10.21 10.52
N ASP A 328 9.40 9.45 9.46
CA ASP A 328 8.99 8.08 9.27
C ASP A 328 10.17 7.10 9.28
N GLU A 329 9.88 5.82 9.50
CA GLU A 329 10.79 4.73 9.16
C GLU A 329 10.11 3.81 8.14
N LEU A 330 10.61 3.82 6.90
CA LEU A 330 10.02 3.15 5.75
C LEU A 330 10.94 2.03 5.26
N TYR A 331 10.40 0.82 5.16
CA TYR A 331 11.17 -0.36 4.79
C TYR A 331 10.49 -1.13 3.65
N GLY A 332 11.24 -1.34 2.55
CA GLY A 332 10.85 -2.14 1.40
C GLY A 332 10.96 -3.64 1.64
N THR A 333 11.29 -4.36 0.56
CA THR A 333 11.35 -5.83 0.47
C THR A 333 12.62 -6.27 -0.27
N ASN A 334 12.77 -7.57 -0.56
CA ASN A 334 13.88 -8.04 -1.43
C ASN A 334 13.53 -7.98 -2.92
N THR A 335 12.55 -7.17 -3.30
CA THR A 335 12.13 -6.92 -4.69
C THR A 335 12.10 -5.41 -4.92
N ALA A 336 12.21 -4.99 -6.18
CA ALA A 336 12.24 -3.58 -6.53
C ALA A 336 11.01 -2.83 -5.98
N ASN A 337 11.27 -1.85 -5.14
CA ASN A 337 10.32 -0.99 -4.49
C ASN A 337 10.49 0.46 -4.93
N THR A 338 9.41 1.24 -4.81
CA THR A 338 9.49 2.70 -4.86
C THR A 338 8.98 3.29 -3.55
N ILE A 339 9.81 4.09 -2.89
CA ILE A 339 9.55 4.59 -1.53
C ILE A 339 9.67 6.11 -1.50
N TRP A 340 8.68 6.78 -0.90
CA TRP A 340 8.65 8.23 -0.72
C TRP A 340 8.48 8.60 0.77
N GLY A 341 9.40 9.39 1.33
CA GLY A 341 9.33 9.89 2.72
C GLY A 341 8.45 11.15 2.87
N PHE A 342 8.57 12.09 1.94
CA PHE A 342 7.99 13.44 1.97
C PHE A 342 8.61 14.40 2.98
N ASP A 343 7.85 14.93 3.94
CA ASP A 343 8.35 15.94 4.88
C ASP A 343 8.66 15.21 6.19
N GLY A 344 9.78 15.50 6.83
CA GLY A 344 10.22 14.78 8.02
C GLY A 344 11.68 14.40 7.91
N ASP A 345 12.34 14.16 9.05
CA ASP A 345 13.64 13.47 9.02
C ASP A 345 13.34 11.97 8.93
N ASP A 346 13.49 11.36 7.75
CA ASP A 346 13.04 10.00 7.45
C ASP A 346 14.19 8.97 7.44
N ILE A 347 13.87 7.72 7.75
CA ILE A 347 14.76 6.57 7.56
C ILE A 347 14.15 5.67 6.50
N ILE A 348 14.81 5.55 5.35
CA ILE A 348 14.34 4.74 4.22
C ILE A 348 15.32 3.59 3.98
N LYS A 349 14.78 2.37 3.91
CA LYS A 349 15.58 1.16 3.60
C LYS A 349 14.91 0.30 2.53
N GLY A 350 15.56 0.12 1.38
CA GLY A 350 15.07 -0.69 0.26
C GLY A 350 15.17 -2.20 0.50
N TYR A 351 16.34 -2.63 1.00
CA TYR A 351 16.81 -4.01 1.17
C TYR A 351 17.43 -4.62 -0.09
N GLY A 352 16.65 -5.05 -1.08
CA GLY A 352 17.22 -5.61 -2.31
C GLY A 352 16.25 -5.54 -3.47
N GLY A 353 16.77 -5.69 -4.68
CA GLY A 353 16.07 -5.23 -5.88
C GLY A 353 16.55 -3.84 -6.30
N ASP A 354 16.28 -3.42 -7.54
CA ASP A 354 16.69 -2.09 -8.01
C ASP A 354 15.65 -1.07 -7.56
N ASP A 355 15.88 -0.40 -6.43
CA ASP A 355 14.90 0.46 -5.78
C ASP A 355 14.95 1.93 -6.27
N ILE A 356 13.82 2.63 -6.12
CA ILE A 356 13.72 4.09 -6.30
C ILE A 356 13.26 4.71 -4.99
N MET A 357 14.09 5.57 -4.39
CA MET A 357 13.82 6.17 -3.08
C MET A 357 13.95 7.69 -3.12
N GLU A 358 12.98 8.36 -2.54
CA GLU A 358 12.93 9.82 -2.37
C GLU A 358 12.68 10.17 -0.89
N GLY A 359 13.61 10.86 -0.25
CA GLY A 359 13.48 11.37 1.13
C GLY A 359 12.46 12.49 1.20
N GLY A 360 12.77 13.63 0.58
CA GLY A 360 11.89 14.77 0.41
C GLY A 360 12.43 16.02 1.12
N LYS A 361 11.79 16.46 2.20
CA LYS A 361 12.28 17.56 3.05
C LYS A 361 12.59 17.05 4.44
N GLY A 362 13.76 17.37 4.93
CA GLY A 362 14.23 16.97 6.25
C GLY A 362 15.60 16.33 6.10
N ASN A 363 16.19 15.87 7.20
CA ASN A 363 17.49 15.23 7.16
C ASN A 363 17.26 13.71 7.07
N ASP A 364 17.30 13.20 5.86
CA ASP A 364 16.91 11.84 5.55
C ASP A 364 18.11 10.89 5.57
N ARG A 365 17.86 9.64 5.94
CA ARG A 365 18.81 8.55 5.79
C ARG A 365 18.27 7.52 4.83
N ILE A 366 18.94 7.37 3.69
CA ILE A 366 18.53 6.47 2.60
C ILE A 366 19.56 5.35 2.43
N ASP A 367 19.09 4.10 2.53
CA ASP A 367 19.88 2.87 2.37
C ASP A 367 19.15 1.90 1.44
N GLY A 368 19.49 1.92 0.15
CA GLY A 368 18.88 0.99 -0.82
C GLY A 368 19.14 -0.47 -0.54
N GLY A 369 20.27 -0.76 0.12
CA GLY A 369 20.69 -2.12 0.40
C GLY A 369 21.45 -2.69 -0.78
N THR A 370 21.14 -3.93 -1.17
CA THR A 370 21.83 -4.60 -2.26
C THR A 370 21.22 -4.23 -3.62
N GLU A 371 21.87 -4.65 -4.72
CA GLU A 371 21.46 -4.32 -6.09
C GLU A 371 21.68 -2.83 -6.44
N ALA A 372 21.09 -2.32 -7.53
CA ALA A 372 21.44 -1.01 -8.09
C ALA A 372 20.33 0.02 -7.89
N ASP A 373 20.48 0.84 -6.87
CA ASP A 373 19.40 1.73 -6.41
C ASP A 373 19.51 3.15 -6.95
N THR A 374 18.38 3.86 -6.98
CA THR A 374 18.32 5.31 -7.21
C THR A 374 17.83 5.99 -5.95
N MET A 375 18.67 6.84 -5.37
CA MET A 375 18.42 7.52 -4.11
C MET A 375 18.45 9.04 -4.32
N THR A 376 17.39 9.72 -3.87
CA THR A 376 17.25 11.19 -3.88
C THR A 376 16.85 11.64 -2.49
N GLY A 377 17.66 12.47 -1.85
CA GLY A 377 17.47 12.97 -0.49
C GLY A 377 16.50 14.14 -0.49
N GLY A 378 16.77 15.14 -1.33
CA GLY A 378 15.92 16.32 -1.42
C GLY A 378 16.50 17.42 -0.54
N SER A 379 15.66 18.21 0.13
CA SER A 379 16.15 19.34 0.93
C SER A 379 16.40 18.95 2.39
N GLY A 380 17.57 19.27 2.91
CA GLY A 380 18.03 18.96 4.26
C GLY A 380 19.43 18.36 4.20
N ASP A 381 20.02 18.04 5.36
CA ASP A 381 21.35 17.44 5.42
C ASP A 381 21.22 15.91 5.37
N ASP A 382 21.26 15.33 4.17
CA ASP A 382 20.91 13.93 3.94
C ASP A 382 22.10 12.97 4.03
N VAL A 383 21.81 11.69 4.29
CA VAL A 383 22.78 10.60 4.38
C VAL A 383 22.41 9.45 3.46
N TYR A 384 23.30 9.13 2.53
CA TYR A 384 23.18 7.99 1.61
C TYR A 384 24.13 6.87 2.01
N VAL A 385 23.61 5.65 2.11
CA VAL A 385 24.43 4.45 2.21
C VAL A 385 24.67 3.90 0.82
N VAL A 386 25.94 3.78 0.43
CA VAL A 386 26.34 3.27 -0.89
C VAL A 386 27.18 2.01 -0.72
N ASP A 387 26.68 0.89 -1.20
CA ASP A 387 27.38 -0.39 -1.14
C ASP A 387 27.55 -1.08 -2.50
N ASN A 388 26.86 -0.59 -3.52
CA ASN A 388 26.93 -1.10 -4.86
C ASN A 388 27.42 -0.04 -5.85
N THR A 389 28.21 -0.46 -6.83
CA THR A 389 28.66 0.43 -7.93
C THR A 389 27.52 0.85 -8.86
N GLY A 390 26.37 0.19 -8.79
CA GLY A 390 25.14 0.52 -9.51
C GLY A 390 24.33 1.64 -8.86
N ASP A 391 24.58 1.94 -7.59
CA ASP A 391 23.85 2.96 -6.83
C ASP A 391 24.04 4.35 -7.46
N LYS A 392 22.93 5.09 -7.52
CA LYS A 392 22.89 6.45 -8.05
C LYS A 392 22.30 7.37 -7.00
N VAL A 393 23.17 8.23 -6.49
CA VAL A 393 22.77 9.35 -5.64
C VAL A 393 22.49 10.58 -6.50
N THR A 394 21.34 11.20 -6.30
CA THR A 394 20.94 12.45 -6.95
C THR A 394 20.83 13.55 -5.90
N GLU A 395 21.63 14.60 -6.08
CA GLU A 395 21.61 15.80 -5.23
C GLU A 395 21.65 17.07 -6.07
N LEU A 396 20.90 18.10 -5.65
CA LEU A 396 20.92 19.41 -6.30
C LEU A 396 21.65 20.45 -5.44
N ALA A 397 22.07 21.53 -6.11
CA ALA A 397 22.75 22.61 -5.43
C ALA A 397 21.82 23.33 -4.44
N SER A 398 22.35 23.63 -3.25
CA SER A 398 21.66 24.39 -2.19
C SER A 398 20.49 23.66 -1.53
N GLU A 399 20.50 22.33 -1.52
CA GLU A 399 19.51 21.52 -0.82
C GLU A 399 19.95 21.11 0.59
N GLY A 400 21.25 21.05 0.88
CA GLY A 400 21.76 20.91 2.24
C GLY A 400 23.27 20.73 2.28
N THR A 401 23.75 20.01 3.29
CA THR A 401 25.11 19.48 3.39
C THR A 401 25.09 17.97 3.56
N ASP A 402 25.25 17.27 2.45
CA ASP A 402 24.89 15.86 2.35
C ASP A 402 26.10 14.95 2.54
N SER A 403 25.83 13.68 2.82
CA SER A 403 26.86 12.71 3.17
C SER A 403 26.67 11.37 2.48
N ILE A 404 27.76 10.84 1.93
CA ILE A 404 27.86 9.45 1.51
C ILE A 404 28.56 8.62 2.59
N GLU A 405 27.93 7.54 3.02
CA GLU A 405 28.54 6.43 3.74
C GLU A 405 28.81 5.27 2.77
N ALA A 406 30.06 5.11 2.31
CA ALA A 406 30.39 4.15 1.27
C ALA A 406 31.16 2.93 1.81
N SER A 407 30.64 1.72 1.55
CA SER A 407 31.37 0.47 1.82
C SER A 407 32.28 0.04 0.65
N ILE A 408 32.17 0.75 -0.48
CA ILE A 408 32.97 0.63 -1.70
C ILE A 408 33.82 1.88 -1.96
N SER A 409 34.65 1.86 -3.01
CA SER A 409 35.29 3.09 -3.47
C SER A 409 34.25 4.00 -4.11
N TYR A 410 34.23 5.28 -3.75
CA TYR A 410 33.22 6.22 -4.21
C TYR A 410 33.80 7.58 -4.59
N SER A 411 33.16 8.23 -5.56
CA SER A 411 33.53 9.57 -6.02
C SER A 411 32.29 10.46 -6.06
N LEU A 412 32.39 11.65 -5.48
CA LEU A 412 31.34 12.68 -5.49
C LEU A 412 31.25 13.42 -6.84
N ALA A 413 32.06 13.03 -7.83
CA ALA A 413 32.15 13.72 -9.11
C ALA A 413 30.81 13.68 -9.85
N GLY A 414 30.28 14.86 -10.17
CA GLY A 414 29.00 15.01 -10.87
C GLY A 414 27.79 15.18 -9.95
N ASN A 415 27.98 15.05 -8.64
CA ASN A 415 26.94 15.25 -7.63
C ASN A 415 27.21 16.52 -6.80
N HIS A 416 26.18 17.00 -6.09
CA HIS A 416 26.30 18.15 -5.19
C HIS A 416 26.57 17.77 -3.72
N VAL A 417 26.76 16.48 -3.42
CA VAL A 417 27.11 16.02 -2.08
C VAL A 417 28.47 16.59 -1.61
N GLU A 418 28.55 16.98 -0.34
CA GLU A 418 29.75 17.55 0.27
C GLU A 418 30.63 16.52 0.97
N ASN A 419 30.06 15.47 1.57
CA ASN A 419 30.83 14.59 2.45
C ASN A 419 30.89 13.15 1.94
N VAL A 420 32.04 12.50 2.10
CA VAL A 420 32.21 11.06 1.86
C VAL A 420 32.96 10.41 3.03
N TYR A 421 32.34 9.39 3.60
CA TYR A 421 32.83 8.60 4.71
C TYR A 421 32.95 7.14 4.28
N LEU A 422 34.17 6.60 4.24
CA LEU A 422 34.39 5.20 3.90
C LEU A 422 34.11 4.31 5.12
N THR A 423 33.14 3.41 5.02
CA THR A 423 32.68 2.54 6.13
C THR A 423 33.16 1.09 6.00
N GLY A 424 33.63 0.68 4.82
CA GLY A 424 34.19 -0.66 4.58
C GLY A 424 35.46 -0.94 5.40
N SER A 425 35.94 -2.19 5.41
CA SER A 425 37.16 -2.58 6.14
C SER A 425 38.37 -2.88 5.25
N ILE A 426 38.18 -2.86 3.93
CA ILE A 426 39.23 -3.12 2.93
C ILE A 426 39.81 -1.80 2.41
N ALA A 427 40.85 -1.88 1.57
CA ALA A 427 41.40 -0.73 0.86
C ALA A 427 40.42 -0.24 -0.22
N ILE A 428 39.61 0.75 0.14
CA ILE A 428 38.72 1.51 -0.76
C ILE A 428 39.19 2.97 -0.85
N ASN A 429 38.67 3.72 -1.81
CA ASN A 429 39.13 5.08 -2.10
C ASN A 429 37.96 6.06 -2.07
N GLY A 430 38.26 7.30 -1.71
CA GLY A 430 37.30 8.41 -1.68
C GLY A 430 37.79 9.54 -2.57
N THR A 431 36.90 10.15 -3.34
CA THR A 431 37.22 11.33 -4.14
C THR A 431 36.11 12.36 -4.01
N GLY A 432 36.46 13.57 -3.58
CA GLY A 432 35.57 14.74 -3.54
C GLY A 432 35.20 15.26 -4.93
N ASN A 433 34.56 16.43 -4.96
CA ASN A 433 34.16 17.16 -6.16
C ASN A 433 34.80 18.56 -6.17
N SER A 434 34.11 19.58 -6.68
CA SER A 434 34.64 20.96 -6.72
C SER A 434 34.14 21.84 -5.56
N LEU A 435 33.42 21.25 -4.61
CA LEU A 435 32.89 21.90 -3.41
C LEU A 435 33.86 21.71 -2.24
N ASP A 436 33.59 22.37 -1.11
CA ASP A 436 34.37 22.14 0.11
C ASP A 436 33.95 20.79 0.73
N ASN A 437 34.77 19.75 0.56
CA ASN A 437 34.39 18.40 0.96
C ASN A 437 34.96 17.96 2.31
N VAL A 438 34.26 17.03 2.98
CA VAL A 438 34.85 16.18 4.03
C VAL A 438 35.09 14.79 3.46
N VAL A 439 36.35 14.37 3.39
CA VAL A 439 36.76 13.06 2.88
C VAL A 439 37.40 12.26 4.01
N LYS A 440 36.71 11.23 4.50
CA LYS A 440 37.22 10.37 5.57
C LYS A 440 37.40 8.93 5.11
N GLY A 441 38.62 8.42 5.28
CA GLY A 441 38.99 7.03 5.03
C GLY A 441 38.49 6.05 6.10
N ASN A 442 38.92 4.79 5.95
CA ASN A 442 38.62 3.70 6.85
C ASN A 442 39.91 3.16 7.51
N ALA A 443 39.90 1.92 8.00
CA ALA A 443 41.11 1.31 8.61
C ALA A 443 42.04 0.63 7.57
N GLY A 444 41.63 0.62 6.30
CA GLY A 444 42.38 0.10 5.18
C GLY A 444 43.29 1.18 4.58
N ARG A 445 44.12 0.77 3.61
CA ARG A 445 44.98 1.72 2.91
C ARG A 445 44.18 2.49 1.85
N ASN A 446 43.85 3.74 2.11
CA ASN A 446 43.03 4.55 1.21
C ASN A 446 43.86 5.47 0.30
N SER A 447 43.34 5.72 -0.90
CA SER A 447 43.69 6.88 -1.71
C SER A 447 42.55 7.89 -1.59
N LEU A 448 42.81 9.03 -0.96
CA LEU A 448 41.83 10.08 -0.73
C LEU A 448 42.22 11.33 -1.52
N ASN A 449 41.26 11.91 -2.23
CA ASN A 449 41.47 13.10 -3.04
C ASN A 449 40.34 14.12 -2.81
N GLY A 450 40.64 15.32 -2.31
CA GLY A 450 39.67 16.41 -2.16
C GLY A 450 39.19 16.97 -3.50
N SER A 451 40.06 16.94 -4.52
CA SER A 451 39.86 17.48 -5.86
C SER A 451 39.92 19.00 -5.92
N GLY A 452 38.86 19.73 -5.59
CA GLY A 452 38.95 21.18 -5.51
C GLY A 452 37.94 21.74 -4.54
N GLY A 453 38.25 22.86 -3.91
CA GLY A 453 37.52 23.32 -2.75
C GLY A 453 38.47 23.53 -1.58
N SER A 454 37.94 23.78 -0.40
CA SER A 454 38.71 23.85 0.85
C SER A 454 38.43 22.59 1.65
N ASP A 455 39.18 21.53 1.39
CA ASP A 455 38.78 20.19 1.81
C ASP A 455 39.28 19.83 3.21
N LYS A 456 38.56 18.93 3.89
CA LYS A 456 38.97 18.28 5.14
C LYS A 456 39.17 16.80 4.89
N ILE A 457 40.42 16.36 4.92
CA ILE A 457 40.81 15.00 4.58
C ILE A 457 41.37 14.29 5.81
N ASN A 458 40.79 13.15 6.18
CA ASN A 458 41.26 12.30 7.26
C ASN A 458 41.43 10.86 6.75
N GLY A 459 42.67 10.36 6.73
CA GLY A 459 42.98 8.98 6.32
C GLY A 459 42.33 7.92 7.21
N ALA A 460 42.05 8.26 8.47
CA ALA A 460 41.81 7.31 9.55
C ALA A 460 43.02 6.39 9.72
N GLY A 461 42.84 5.07 9.85
CA GLY A 461 43.98 4.18 10.09
C GLY A 461 44.44 3.56 8.78
N GLY A 462 45.73 3.49 8.53
CA GLY A 462 46.20 2.98 7.24
C GLY A 462 47.54 3.58 6.88
N ALA A 463 48.02 3.28 5.68
CA ALA A 463 49.17 3.97 5.09
C ALA A 463 48.71 4.75 3.87
N ASP A 464 47.99 5.83 4.14
CA ASP A 464 47.11 6.45 3.17
C ASP A 464 47.85 7.38 2.23
N LEU A 465 47.27 7.56 1.05
CA LEU A 465 47.71 8.52 0.05
C LEU A 465 46.69 9.65 0.01
N LEU A 466 47.09 10.83 0.48
CA LEU A 466 46.20 11.97 0.66
C LEU A 466 46.55 13.05 -0.37
N THR A 467 45.57 13.49 -1.14
CA THR A 467 45.70 14.58 -2.11
C THR A 467 44.67 15.65 -1.75
N GLY A 468 45.11 16.88 -1.50
CA GLY A 468 44.21 18.00 -1.23
C GLY A 468 43.50 18.41 -2.52
N GLY A 469 44.27 18.66 -3.57
CA GLY A 469 43.79 19.17 -4.84
C GLY A 469 44.00 20.67 -4.94
N THR A 470 43.00 21.40 -5.43
CA THR A 470 43.07 22.86 -5.54
C THR A 470 42.30 23.55 -4.44
N GLY A 471 42.95 24.46 -3.74
CA GLY A 471 42.32 25.29 -2.70
C GLY A 471 43.10 25.14 -1.40
N PRO A 472 42.61 25.69 -0.28
CA PRO A 472 43.25 25.55 1.02
C PRO A 472 42.73 24.32 1.77
N ASP A 473 43.52 23.25 1.79
CA ASP A 473 43.08 21.96 2.33
C ASP A 473 43.59 21.70 3.76
N GLN A 474 42.88 20.87 4.50
CA GLN A 474 43.25 20.41 5.84
C GLN A 474 43.40 18.90 5.89
N PHE A 475 44.61 18.43 6.16
CA PHE A 475 44.91 17.03 6.45
C PHE A 475 44.82 16.78 7.95
N ILE A 476 43.77 16.09 8.39
CA ILE A 476 43.39 15.92 9.79
C ILE A 476 43.86 14.56 10.31
N TYR A 477 44.54 14.59 11.46
CA TYR A 477 44.90 13.39 12.21
C TYR A 477 44.23 13.48 13.58
N SER A 478 43.39 12.50 13.89
CA SER A 478 42.56 12.46 15.08
C SER A 478 43.18 11.64 16.22
N LYS A 479 44.09 10.73 15.90
CA LYS A 479 44.79 9.86 16.86
C LYS A 479 46.16 9.48 16.31
N LEU A 480 47.09 9.08 17.19
CA LEU A 480 48.44 8.66 16.80
C LEU A 480 48.45 7.46 15.84
N SER A 481 47.44 6.60 15.94
CA SER A 481 47.30 5.43 15.06
C SER A 481 46.84 5.79 13.66
N ASP A 482 46.47 7.05 13.39
CA ASP A 482 46.13 7.46 12.03
C ASP A 482 47.39 7.50 11.16
N SER A 483 48.55 7.81 11.75
CA SER A 483 49.81 7.81 11.03
C SER A 483 50.98 7.37 11.90
N THR A 484 51.25 6.07 11.88
CA THR A 484 52.24 5.42 12.72
C THR A 484 53.68 5.71 12.29
N VAL A 485 54.63 5.32 13.14
CA VAL A 485 56.07 5.44 12.85
C VAL A 485 56.51 4.45 11.76
N ASP A 486 55.87 3.28 11.71
CA ASP A 486 56.21 2.22 10.77
C ASP A 486 55.78 2.59 9.34
N ALA A 487 56.25 1.87 8.33
CA ALA A 487 55.87 2.17 6.94
C ALA A 487 54.51 1.56 6.54
N ALA A 488 53.96 0.69 7.37
CA ALA A 488 52.76 -0.09 7.06
C ALA A 488 51.48 0.67 7.42
N GLY A 489 51.56 1.62 8.36
CA GLY A 489 50.47 2.50 8.72
C GLY A 489 50.89 3.98 8.74
N ARG A 490 51.74 4.44 7.81
CA ARG A 490 52.17 5.84 7.72
C ARG A 490 51.67 6.49 6.45
N ASP A 491 51.13 7.69 6.62
CA ASP A 491 50.48 8.42 5.54
C ASP A 491 51.46 9.25 4.75
N THR A 492 51.07 9.48 3.50
CA THR A 492 51.78 10.35 2.57
C THR A 492 50.80 11.35 1.98
N ILE A 493 51.04 12.63 2.24
CA ILE A 493 50.38 13.74 1.57
C ILE A 493 51.13 14.02 0.26
N LEU A 494 50.42 13.96 -0.86
CA LEU A 494 51.00 13.92 -2.21
C LEU A 494 51.26 15.29 -2.82
N ASP A 495 50.53 16.33 -2.42
CA ASP A 495 50.49 17.62 -3.11
C ASP A 495 50.50 18.85 -2.19
N PHE A 496 50.87 18.68 -0.91
CA PHE A 496 50.86 19.75 0.10
C PHE A 496 51.37 21.11 -0.40
N ALA A 497 50.46 22.08 -0.54
CA ALA A 497 50.69 23.43 -1.01
C ALA A 497 50.98 24.37 0.17
N LYS A 498 52.27 24.59 0.46
CA LYS A 498 52.70 25.47 1.56
C LYS A 498 52.05 26.86 1.47
N GLY A 499 51.49 27.32 2.59
CA GLY A 499 50.83 28.62 2.70
C GLY A 499 49.38 28.63 2.24
N GLN A 500 48.87 27.49 1.77
CA GLN A 500 47.45 27.24 1.52
C GLN A 500 46.97 26.10 2.42
N ASP A 501 47.63 24.95 2.33
CA ASP A 501 47.26 23.75 3.05
C ASP A 501 47.75 23.77 4.50
N ARG A 502 47.07 22.99 5.34
CA ARG A 502 47.40 22.83 6.74
C ARG A 502 47.31 21.38 7.20
N ILE A 503 48.21 21.01 8.09
CA ILE A 503 48.18 19.71 8.78
C ILE A 503 47.56 19.95 10.15
N ASN A 504 46.39 19.36 10.37
CA ASN A 504 45.65 19.53 11.61
C ASN A 504 45.92 18.37 12.58
N LEU A 505 46.62 18.71 13.65
CA LEU A 505 47.01 17.81 14.74
C LEU A 505 46.34 18.19 16.07
N SER A 506 45.50 19.24 16.08
CA SER A 506 44.85 19.72 17.30
C SER A 506 43.92 18.71 17.98
N PRO A 507 43.37 17.67 17.31
CA PRO A 507 42.62 16.63 18.03
C PRO A 507 43.51 15.63 18.80
N ILE A 508 44.81 15.57 18.52
CA ILE A 508 45.74 14.67 19.21
C ILE A 508 46.23 15.35 20.49
N ASP A 509 46.04 14.70 21.63
CA ASP A 509 46.68 15.13 22.87
C ASP A 509 48.20 15.01 22.76
N ALA A 510 48.87 16.15 22.74
CA ALA A 510 50.32 16.23 22.60
C ALA A 510 51.06 15.78 23.87
N ASN A 511 50.41 15.57 25.02
CA ASN A 511 51.09 15.16 26.24
C ASN A 511 50.30 14.16 27.09
N THR A 512 50.49 12.89 26.78
CA THR A 512 49.79 11.77 27.43
C THR A 512 50.12 11.58 28.93
N LYS A 513 51.02 12.39 29.50
CA LYS A 513 51.39 12.33 30.93
C LYS A 513 50.57 13.28 31.80
N ILE A 514 49.85 14.23 31.21
CA ILE A 514 49.01 15.20 31.92
C ILE A 514 47.57 14.99 31.46
N SER A 515 46.60 15.32 32.31
CA SER A 515 45.17 15.21 31.96
C SER A 515 44.71 16.42 31.15
N GLY A 516 43.87 16.17 30.14
CA GLY A 516 43.32 17.17 29.23
C GLY A 516 44.06 17.18 27.89
N ASP A 517 43.62 17.99 26.93
CA ASP A 517 44.24 18.04 25.60
C ASP A 517 45.34 19.10 25.59
N GLN A 518 46.57 18.71 25.27
CA GLN A 518 47.69 19.63 25.10
C GLN A 518 47.99 19.87 23.63
N ALA A 519 48.34 21.11 23.30
CA ALA A 519 48.79 21.49 21.98
C ALA A 519 50.27 21.11 21.75
N PHE A 520 50.60 20.77 20.51
CA PHE A 520 52.00 20.55 20.13
C PHE A 520 52.80 21.86 20.12
N THR A 521 54.08 21.76 20.45
CA THR A 521 55.08 22.81 20.27
C THR A 521 55.94 22.49 19.05
N PHE A 522 55.80 23.27 17.99
CA PHE A 522 56.62 23.12 16.79
C PHE A 522 58.05 23.67 17.01
N ILE A 523 59.05 22.79 16.94
CA ILE A 523 60.48 23.11 17.16
C ILE A 523 61.30 23.15 15.86
N GLY A 524 60.64 23.09 14.69
CA GLY A 524 61.30 23.10 13.38
C GLY A 524 62.14 21.84 13.14
N GLY A 525 63.39 22.00 12.71
CA GLY A 525 64.32 20.89 12.44
C GLY A 525 65.14 20.41 13.63
N ALA A 526 65.01 21.05 14.80
CA ALA A 526 65.79 20.73 16.00
C ALA A 526 65.54 19.30 16.50
N ALA A 527 66.52 18.72 17.21
CA ALA A 527 66.33 17.45 17.91
C ALA A 527 65.41 17.62 19.13
N TYR A 528 64.74 16.53 19.53
CA TYR A 528 63.91 16.52 20.73
C TYR A 528 64.73 16.87 21.97
N SER A 529 64.11 17.61 22.89
CA SER A 529 64.69 17.99 24.18
C SER A 529 64.18 17.11 25.34
N ASN A 530 63.55 15.98 25.02
CA ASN A 530 62.88 15.05 25.95
C ASN A 530 61.74 15.76 26.72
N LYS A 531 60.97 16.58 26.00
CA LYS A 531 59.73 17.19 26.49
C LYS A 531 58.59 16.63 25.67
N ALA A 532 57.51 16.25 26.35
CA ALA A 532 56.28 15.83 25.69
C ALA A 532 55.70 16.99 24.85
N GLY A 533 55.07 16.63 23.74
CA GLY A 533 54.39 17.53 22.82
C GLY A 533 55.32 18.25 21.85
N GLU A 534 56.53 17.75 21.63
CA GLU A 534 57.44 18.34 20.62
C GLU A 534 57.11 17.83 19.22
N LEU A 535 56.84 18.75 18.29
CA LEU A 535 56.62 18.46 16.87
C LEU A 535 57.77 19.01 16.04
N ARG A 536 58.31 18.18 15.13
CA ARG A 536 59.45 18.54 14.29
C ARG A 536 59.27 18.03 12.86
N TYR A 537 60.13 18.50 11.96
CA TYR A 537 60.28 17.92 10.62
C TYR A 537 61.75 17.71 10.23
N GLY A 538 61.99 16.85 9.25
CA GLY A 538 63.28 16.62 8.63
C GLY A 538 63.14 16.17 7.18
N VAL A 539 64.26 15.97 6.50
CA VAL A 539 64.27 15.46 5.11
C VAL A 539 64.90 14.08 5.11
N SER A 540 64.19 13.10 4.54
CA SER A 540 64.68 11.73 4.37
C SER A 540 64.27 11.23 2.99
N GLY A 541 65.21 10.66 2.23
CA GLY A 541 64.90 10.11 0.90
C GLY A 541 64.33 11.11 -0.11
N GLY A 542 64.60 12.42 0.06
CA GLY A 542 64.04 13.48 -0.78
C GLY A 542 62.59 13.89 -0.44
N GLN A 543 62.07 13.42 0.69
CA GLN A 543 60.74 13.75 1.20
C GLN A 543 60.85 14.48 2.54
N THR A 544 59.91 15.37 2.82
CA THR A 544 59.74 15.96 4.16
C THR A 544 59.02 14.95 5.05
N VAL A 545 59.59 14.68 6.22
CA VAL A 545 59.02 13.78 7.23
C VAL A 545 58.74 14.58 8.49
N ILE A 546 57.49 14.61 8.91
CA ILE A 546 57.02 15.22 10.15
C ILE A 546 57.03 14.13 11.23
N SER A 547 57.37 14.50 12.46
CA SER A 547 57.50 13.57 13.57
C SER A 547 57.14 14.26 14.88
N GLY A 548 56.32 13.62 15.71
CA GLY A 548 56.00 14.11 17.06
C GLY A 548 56.40 13.14 18.16
N ASP A 549 56.73 13.69 19.32
CA ASP A 549 56.98 12.98 20.59
C ASP A 549 55.93 13.47 21.60
N VAL A 550 54.94 12.64 21.90
CA VAL A 550 53.84 12.97 22.83
C VAL A 550 54.14 12.54 24.26
N ASN A 551 55.10 11.64 24.46
CA ASN A 551 55.37 11.07 25.78
C ASN A 551 56.63 11.71 26.42
N GLY A 552 57.47 12.40 25.66
CA GLY A 552 58.66 13.12 26.11
C GLY A 552 59.86 12.22 26.41
N ASP A 553 59.96 11.04 25.82
CA ASP A 553 61.13 10.15 25.94
C ASP A 553 62.21 10.41 24.89
N GLY A 554 61.97 11.36 23.97
CA GLY A 554 62.88 11.70 22.87
C GLY A 554 62.77 10.75 21.67
N VAL A 555 61.77 9.87 21.64
CA VAL A 555 61.46 8.97 20.54
C VAL A 555 60.22 9.46 19.79
N THR A 556 60.20 9.24 18.48
CA THR A 556 59.03 9.59 17.67
C THR A 556 57.88 8.62 17.92
N ASP A 557 56.69 9.15 18.20
CA ASP A 557 55.46 8.38 18.44
C ASP A 557 54.57 8.27 17.18
N PHE A 558 54.67 9.22 16.24
CA PHE A 558 53.93 9.21 14.97
C PHE A 558 54.71 9.90 13.85
N LYS A 559 54.42 9.58 12.58
CA LYS A 559 55.08 10.20 11.42
C LYS A 559 54.09 10.48 10.31
N ILE A 560 54.32 11.58 9.60
CA ILE A 560 53.60 11.95 8.38
C ILE A 560 54.63 12.28 7.30
N VAL A 561 54.40 11.82 6.07
CA VAL A 561 55.28 12.10 4.94
C VAL A 561 54.63 13.10 4.00
N LEU A 562 55.41 14.09 3.53
CA LEU A 562 55.02 14.93 2.41
C LEU A 562 55.84 14.56 1.18
N SER A 563 55.18 14.49 0.04
CA SER A 563 55.86 14.30 -1.25
C SER A 563 56.74 15.52 -1.57
N GLY A 564 58.04 15.30 -1.71
CA GLY A 564 59.02 16.34 -2.00
C GLY A 564 59.61 17.04 -0.78
N ILE A 565 60.52 17.99 -1.02
CA ILE A 565 61.25 18.72 0.03
C ILE A 565 60.55 20.06 0.28
N ILE A 566 59.77 20.11 1.35
CA ILE A 566 58.97 21.26 1.77
C ILE A 566 59.51 21.80 3.11
N ALA A 567 59.83 23.09 3.15
CA ALA A 567 60.31 23.77 4.35
C ALA A 567 59.13 24.30 5.18
N LEU A 568 58.75 23.56 6.22
CA LEU A 568 57.57 23.86 7.05
C LEU A 568 57.84 24.93 8.12
N GLY A 569 56.80 25.70 8.43
CA GLY A 569 56.72 26.66 9.53
C GLY A 569 55.48 26.42 10.39
N SER A 570 55.34 27.16 11.50
CA SER A 570 54.22 26.97 12.44
C SER A 570 52.84 27.27 11.84
N ALA A 571 52.76 28.07 10.77
CA ALA A 571 51.50 28.39 10.10
C ALA A 571 50.94 27.23 9.27
N ASP A 572 51.79 26.28 8.86
CA ASP A 572 51.42 25.10 8.08
C ASP A 572 50.70 24.03 8.94
N PHE A 573 50.53 24.30 10.24
CA PHE A 573 49.90 23.39 11.19
C PHE A 573 48.72 24.04 11.92
N VAL A 574 47.73 23.24 12.28
CA VAL A 574 46.75 23.53 13.35
C VAL A 574 47.15 22.65 14.53
N LEU A 575 47.55 23.25 15.65
CA LEU A 575 48.18 22.56 16.80
C LEU A 575 47.40 22.73 18.09
#